data_AF-A0A9N9C950-F1
#
_entry.id   AF-A0A9N9C950-F1
#
_cell.length_a   1.000
_cell.length_b   1.000
_cell.length_c   1.000
_cell.angle_alpha   90.00
_cell.angle_beta   90.00
_cell.angle_gamma   90.00
#
_symmetry.space_group_name_H-M   'P 1'
#
loop_
_entity.id
_entity.type
_entity.pdbx_description
1 polymer ?
#
loop_
_entity_poly.entity_id
_entity_poly.type
_entity_poly.pdbx_seq_one_letter_code
_entity_poly.pdbx_strand_id
1 'polypeptide(L)' 'MSEGNIHSAPCTINSNEGLVWGAAAAGRSNGTSGVLVYKIKEQKKSLDYLWNVPYERKNSLNSWSCEFML' A
#
# COMPACT_ATOMS: atom_id res chain seq x y z
N MET A 1 2.04 -7.68 -17.64
CA MET A 1 1.56 -7.26 -16.31
C MET A 1 1.30 -5.77 -16.39
N SER A 2 0.04 -5.33 -16.36
CA SER A 2 -0.29 -3.89 -16.39
C SER A 2 -0.09 -3.33 -15.00
N GLU A 3 0.83 -2.38 -14.85
CA GLU A 3 1.06 -1.64 -13.60
C GLU A 3 -0.23 -0.91 -13.21
N GLY A 4 -0.66 -1.06 -11.96
CA GLY A 4 -1.79 -0.33 -11.41
C GLY A 4 -1.53 1.18 -11.43
N ASN A 5 -2.57 2.00 -11.59
CA ASN A 5 -2.44 3.45 -11.42
C ASN A 5 -2.21 3.77 -9.94
N ILE A 6 -0.94 3.92 -9.56
CA ILE A 6 -0.51 4.36 -8.23
C ILE A 6 -0.53 5.88 -8.25
N HIS A 7 -1.43 6.49 -7.48
CA HIS A 7 -1.31 7.92 -7.16
C HIS A 7 -0.03 8.09 -6.34
N SER A 8 0.83 9.05 -6.67
CA SER A 8 2.07 9.29 -5.92
C SER A 8 1.74 9.50 -4.43
N ALA A 9 2.23 8.61 -3.56
CA ALA A 9 2.13 8.82 -2.12
C ALA A 9 2.92 10.09 -1.73
N PRO A 10 2.45 10.89 -0.75
CA PRO A 10 3.18 12.08 -0.33
C PRO A 10 4.55 11.71 0.26
N CYS A 11 5.52 12.60 0.05
CA CYS A 11 6.92 12.33 0.30
C CYS A 11 7.33 12.39 1.78
N THR A 12 6.53 13.00 2.66
CA THR A 12 6.83 13.14 4.10
C THR A 12 5.53 13.30 4.88
N ILE A 13 5.45 12.66 6.04
CA ILE A 13 4.34 12.76 6.99
C ILE A 13 4.95 13.13 8.35
N ASN A 14 4.49 14.19 8.98
CA ASN A 14 5.00 14.59 10.30
C ASN A 14 4.32 13.80 11.43
N SER A 15 4.93 13.84 12.62
CA SER A 15 4.27 13.30 13.81
C SER A 15 2.93 13.99 14.05
N ASN A 16 1.91 13.20 14.41
CA ASN A 16 0.52 13.62 14.60
C ASN A 16 -0.24 14.02 13.33
N GLU A 17 0.33 13.82 12.14
CA GLU A 17 -0.39 13.91 10.87
C GLU A 17 -0.84 12.52 10.41
N GLY A 18 -1.98 12.46 9.72
CA GLY A 18 -2.49 11.26 9.08
C GLY A 18 -2.35 11.34 7.57
N LEU A 19 -2.11 10.21 6.91
CA LEU A 19 -2.14 10.09 5.47
C LEU A 19 -3.40 9.37 4.99
N VAL A 20 -4.11 9.96 4.04
CA VAL A 20 -5.11 9.29 3.22
C VAL A 20 -4.53 9.02 1.83
N TRP A 21 -4.49 7.76 1.43
CA TRP A 21 -3.98 7.33 0.14
C TRP A 21 -4.82 6.16 -0.42
N GLY A 22 -4.81 5.98 -1.74
CA GLY A 22 -5.48 4.85 -2.39
C GLY A 22 -4.88 4.49 -3.74
N ALA A 23 -5.12 3.25 -4.16
CA ALA A 23 -4.79 2.74 -5.48
C ALA A 23 -6.02 2.05 -6.10
N ALA A 24 -6.08 2.10 -7.43
CA ALA A 24 -7.11 1.43 -8.21
C ALA A 24 -6.47 0.41 -9.17
N ALA A 25 -7.19 -0.67 -9.44
CA ALA A 25 -6.80 -1.62 -10.47
C ALA A 25 -6.77 -0.93 -11.85
N ALA A 26 -5.74 -1.21 -12.66
CA ALA A 26 -5.62 -0.64 -14.01
C ALA A 26 -6.63 -1.20 -15.02
N GLY A 27 -7.44 -2.20 -14.65
CA GLY A 27 -8.37 -2.85 -15.56
C GLY A 27 -9.54 -3.52 -14.85
N ARG A 28 -10.63 -3.74 -15.60
CA ARG A 28 -11.91 -4.26 -15.09
C ARG A 28 -11.82 -5.66 -14.48
N SER A 29 -10.84 -6.46 -14.92
CA SER A 29 -10.63 -7.85 -14.47
C SER A 29 -9.41 -8.03 -13.57
N ASN A 30 -8.87 -6.94 -13.01
CA ASN A 30 -7.67 -6.95 -12.19
C ASN A 30 -7.99 -6.57 -10.74
N GLY A 31 -7.21 -7.13 -9.80
CA GLY A 31 -7.17 -6.68 -8.41
C GLY A 31 -6.18 -5.53 -8.23
N THR A 32 -6.01 -5.06 -7.00
CA THR A 32 -4.90 -4.17 -6.62
C THR A 32 -4.15 -4.77 -5.45
N SER A 33 -2.82 -4.83 -5.56
CA SER A 33 -1.94 -5.31 -4.51
C SER A 33 -0.63 -4.53 -4.56
N GLY A 34 0.01 -4.35 -3.42
CA GLY A 34 1.29 -3.66 -3.36
C GLY A 34 1.79 -3.46 -1.94
N VAL A 35 2.88 -2.69 -1.85
CA VAL A 35 3.54 -2.31 -0.58
C VAL A 35 3.77 -0.81 -0.58
N LEU A 36 3.41 -0.13 0.51
CA LEU A 36 3.87 1.22 0.82
C LEU A 36 4.98 1.12 1.86
N VAL A 37 6.12 1.75 1.59
CA VAL A 37 7.28 1.73 2.48
C VAL A 37 7.61 3.16 2.91
N TYR A 38 7.48 3.42 4.21
CA TYR A 38 7.84 4.71 4.81
C TYR A 38 9.11 4.56 5.65
N LYS A 39 10.16 5.29 5.28
CA LYS A 39 11.35 5.38 6.12
C LYS A 39 11.07 6.29 7.31
N ILE A 40 11.35 5.79 8.51
CA ILE A 40 11.17 6.58 9.73
C ILE A 40 12.42 7.44 9.90
N LYS A 41 12.24 8.76 9.91
CA LYS A 41 13.35 9.71 10.05
C LYS A 41 14.12 9.42 11.34
N GLU A 42 15.45 9.56 11.27
CA GLU A 42 16.38 9.35 12.40
C GLU A 42 16.44 7.91 12.95
N GLN A 43 15.69 6.98 12.37
CA GLN A 43 15.73 5.56 12.71
C GLN A 43 16.21 4.76 11.50
N LYS A 44 16.96 3.68 11.76
CA LYS A 44 17.21 2.63 10.76
C LYS A 44 16.00 1.69 10.74
N LYS A 45 14.81 2.23 10.50
CA LYS A 45 13.56 1.46 10.46
C LYS A 45 12.68 1.97 9.34
N SER A 46 11.87 1.08 8.79
CA SER A 46 10.74 1.43 7.94
C SER A 46 9.42 0.92 8.51
N LEU A 47 8.34 1.55 8.09
CA LEU A 47 6.99 1.06 8.23
C LEU A 47 6.54 0.57 6.86
N ASP A 48 6.26 -0.72 6.78
CA ASP A 48 5.84 -1.40 5.57
C ASP A 48 4.36 -1.74 5.69
N TYR A 49 3.56 -1.26 4.74
CA TYR A 49 2.13 -1.52 4.67
C TYR A 49 1.80 -2.28 3.40
N LEU A 50 1.38 -3.53 3.55
CA LEU A 50 0.99 -4.41 2.47
C LEU A 50 -0.53 -4.38 2.27
N TRP A 51 -1.00 -4.37 1.03
CA TRP A 51 -2.41 -4.61 0.73
C TRP A 51 -2.57 -5.60 -0.42
N ASN A 52 -3.67 -6.33 -0.38
CA ASN A 52 -4.14 -7.16 -1.48
C ASN A 52 -5.68 -7.13 -1.53
N VAL A 53 -6.19 -6.69 -2.67
CA VAL A 53 -7.61 -6.63 -3.02
C VAL A 53 -7.77 -7.42 -4.32
N PRO A 54 -8.13 -8.72 -4.23
CA PRO A 54 -8.23 -9.59 -5.40
C PRO A 54 -9.41 -9.19 -6.30
N TYR A 55 -9.29 -9.45 -7.61
CA TYR A 55 -10.40 -9.28 -8.54
C TYR A 55 -11.54 -10.28 -8.25
N GLU A 56 -11.19 -11.56 -8.20
CA GLU A 56 -12.16 -12.64 -7.99
C GLU A 56 -12.36 -12.88 -6.49
N ARG A 57 -13.60 -12.72 -6.03
CA ARG A 57 -13.96 -12.87 -4.61
C ARG A 57 -14.39 -14.28 -4.21
N LYS A 58 -14.47 -15.20 -5.16
CA LYS A 58 -15.05 -16.54 -4.92
C LYS A 58 -14.25 -17.34 -3.89
N ASN A 59 -12.92 -17.22 -3.92
CA ASN A 59 -11.99 -17.91 -3.02
C ASN A 59 -10.91 -16.99 -2.41
N SER A 60 -11.03 -15.68 -2.59
CA SER A 60 -10.01 -14.71 -2.19
C SER A 60 -10.63 -13.61 -1.35
N LEU A 61 -9.99 -13.29 -0.24
CA LEU A 61 -10.38 -12.20 0.66
C LEU A 61 -9.42 -11.02 0.50
N ASN A 62 -9.92 -9.84 0.85
CA ASN A 62 -9.05 -8.69 1.04
C ASN A 62 -8.12 -8.99 2.23
N SER A 63 -6.85 -8.66 2.07
CA SER A 63 -5.86 -8.79 3.14
C SER A 63 -4.97 -7.56 3.19
N TRP A 64 -4.44 -7.29 4.38
CA TRP A 64 -3.48 -6.23 4.63
C TRP A 64 -2.57 -6.63 5.79
N SER A 65 -1.36 -6.09 5.82
CA SER A 65 -0.44 -6.20 6.97
C SER A 65 0.32 -4.89 7.15
N CYS A 66 0.78 -4.66 8.37
CA CYS A 66 1.53 -3.46 8.74
C CYS A 66 2.66 -3.89 9.69
N GLU A 67 3.90 -3.68 9.28
CA GLU A 67 5.07 -4.20 9.99
C GLU A 67 6.18 -3.15 10.08
N PHE A 68 6.89 -3.12 11.21
CA PHE A 68 8.11 -2.34 11.35
C PHE A 68 9.30 -3.21 10.94
N MET A 69 10.06 -2.77 9.94
CA MET A 69 11.25 -3.45 9.45
C MET A 69 12.53 -2.76 9.96
N LEU A 70 13.58 -3.55 10.18
CA LEU A 70 14.91 -3.12 10.65
C LEU A 70 15.87 -2.80 9.48
#